data_AF-A0A381WF92-F1
#
_entry.id   AF-A0A381WF92-F1
#
_cell.length_a   1.000
_cell.length_b   1.000
_cell.length_c   1.000
_cell.angle_alpha   90.00
_cell.angle_beta   90.00
_cell.angle_gamma   90.00
#
_symmetry.space_group_name_H-M   'P 1'
#
loop_
_entity.id
_entity.type
_entity.pdbx_description
1 polymer ?
#
loop_
_entity_poly.entity_id
_entity_poly.type
_entity_poly.pdbx_seq_one_letter_code
_entity_poly.pdbx_strand_id
1 'polypeptide(L)' 'MAKKEKNQTFEDALSRLETLVEKMESGEGTLEQSLDWFEEGMSLIKSCRQELESAEQKVKELIKNSEGGYSLKDKK' A
#
# COMPACT_ATOMS: atom_id res chain seq x y z
N MET A 1 -1.85 9.20 -28.11
CA MET A 1 -2.76 8.96 -26.98
C MET A 1 -1.91 8.71 -25.74
N ALA A 2 -1.86 9.66 -24.81
CA ALA A 2 -1.00 9.57 -23.63
C ALA A 2 -1.59 8.56 -22.64
N LYS A 3 -0.90 7.45 -22.43
CA LYS A 3 -1.22 6.42 -21.44
C LYS A 3 -1.08 7.08 -20.07
N LYS A 4 -2.21 7.46 -19.47
CA LYS A 4 -2.28 8.02 -18.12
C LYS A 4 -1.89 6.88 -17.19
N GLU A 5 -0.62 6.82 -16.80
CA GLU A 5 -0.20 5.99 -15.67
C GLU A 5 -0.99 6.51 -14.46
N LYS A 6 -2.08 5.80 -14.14
CA LYS A 6 -2.78 6.01 -12.87
C LYS A 6 -1.78 5.55 -11.82
N ASN A 7 -1.04 6.50 -11.24
CA ASN A 7 -0.52 6.30 -9.89
C ASN A 7 -1.74 5.92 -9.06
N GLN A 8 -1.86 4.64 -8.71
CA GLN A 8 -2.84 4.22 -7.73
C GLN A 8 -2.48 4.95 -6.44
N THR A 9 -3.43 5.72 -5.91
CA THR A 9 -3.27 6.33 -4.59
C THR A 9 -3.36 5.24 -3.52
N PHE A 10 -2.89 5.52 -2.31
CA PHE A 10 -3.12 4.66 -1.15
C PHE A 10 -4.59 4.25 -1.02
N GLU A 11 -5.50 5.22 -1.15
CA GLU A 11 -6.96 5.01 -1.03
C GLU A 11 -7.49 4.08 -2.14
N ASP A 12 -7.04 4.26 -3.38
CA ASP A 12 -7.41 3.39 -4.50
C ASP A 12 -6.91 1.95 -4.28
N ALA A 13 -5.68 1.80 -3.79
CA ALA A 13 -5.08 0.50 -3.53
C ALA A 13 -5.78 -0.22 -2.36
N LEU A 14 -6.17 0.52 -1.31
CA LEU A 14 -6.92 0.00 -0.18
C LEU A 14 -8.33 -0.45 -0.60
N SER A 15 -9.06 0.39 -1.33
CA SER A 15 -10.41 0.04 -1.82
C SER A 15 -10.39 -1.18 -2.74
N ARG A 16 -9.34 -1.30 -3.56
CA ARG A 16 -9.15 -2.49 -4.39
C ARG A 16 -8.90 -3.74 -3.55
N LEU A 17 -8.09 -3.64 -2.51
CA LEU A 17 -7.82 -4.75 -1.59
C LEU A 17 -9.09 -5.24 -0.91
N GLU A 18 -9.94 -4.32 -0.43
CA GLU A 18 -11.25 -4.64 0.15
C GLU A 18 -12.13 -5.42 -0.84
N THR A 19 -12.19 -4.95 -2.09
CA THR A 19 -12.94 -5.64 -3.16
C THR A 19 -12.40 -7.06 -3.42
N LEU A 20 -11.09 -7.26 -3.37
CA LEU A 20 -10.49 -8.58 -3.56
C LEU A 20 -10.80 -9.52 -2.39
N VAL A 21 -10.79 -9.00 -1.16
CA VAL A 21 -11.17 -9.76 0.04
C VAL A 21 -12.62 -10.20 -0.06
N GLU A 22 -13.55 -9.30 -0.39
CA GLU A 22 -14.97 -9.64 -0.57
C GLU A 22 -15.16 -10.76 -1.61
N LYS A 23 -14.42 -10.70 -2.73
CA LYS A 23 -14.46 -11.76 -3.76
C LYS A 23 -13.92 -13.08 -3.25
N MET A 24 -12.80 -13.07 -2.53
CA MET A 24 -12.24 -14.29 -1.94
C MET A 24 -13.18 -14.90 -0.90
N GLU A 25 -13.83 -14.08 -0.07
CA GLU A 25 -14.78 -14.53 0.97
C GLU A 25 -16.10 -15.02 0.39
N SER A 26 -16.55 -14.46 -0.74
CA SER A 26 -17.76 -14.91 -1.43
C SER A 26 -17.65 -16.35 -1.94
N GLY A 27 -16.43 -16.85 -2.15
CA GLY A 27 -16.18 -18.14 -2.78
C GLY A 27 -16.56 -18.20 -4.26
N GLU A 28 -16.95 -17.06 -4.87
CA GLU A 28 -17.35 -16.97 -6.27
C GLU A 28 -16.13 -16.88 -7.20
N GLY A 29 -15.34 -17.93 -7.29
CA GLY A 29 -14.19 -17.97 -8.20
C GLY A 29 -13.60 -19.36 -8.35
N THR A 30 -12.92 -19.59 -9.48
CA THR A 30 -12.10 -20.79 -9.62
C THR A 30 -10.85 -20.70 -8.73
N LEU A 31 -10.18 -21.83 -8.53
CA LEU A 31 -8.90 -21.86 -7.84
C LEU A 31 -7.87 -20.91 -8.48
N GLU A 32 -7.85 -20.86 -9.82
CA GLU A 32 -6.95 -20.00 -10.58
C GLU A 32 -7.26 -18.52 -10.35
N GLN A 33 -8.54 -18.13 -10.35
CA GLN A 33 -8.95 -16.76 -10.01
C GLN A 33 -8.61 -16.39 -8.56
N SER A 34 -8.72 -17.35 -7.64
CA SER A 34 -8.35 -17.15 -6.24
C SER A 34 -6.85 -16.88 -6.08
N LEU A 35 -6.02 -17.57 -6.87
CA LEU A 35 -4.57 -17.32 -6.91
C LEU A 35 -4.26 -15.94 -7.51
N ASP A 36 -4.94 -15.56 -8.59
CA ASP A 36 -4.78 -14.23 -9.20
C ASP A 36 -5.14 -13.11 -8.22
N TRP A 37 -6.27 -13.22 -7.52
CA TRP A 37 -6.68 -12.23 -6.53
C TRP A 37 -5.71 -12.16 -5.34
N PHE A 38 -5.16 -13.30 -4.94
CA PHE A 38 -4.16 -13.35 -3.88
C PHE A 38 -2.87 -12.64 -4.30
N GLU A 39 -2.36 -12.91 -5.51
CA GLU A 39 -1.17 -12.24 -6.04
C GLU A 39 -1.38 -10.72 -6.19
N GLU A 40 -2.54 -10.31 -6.71
CA GLU A 40 -2.92 -8.91 -6.81
C GLU A 40 -2.99 -8.25 -5.41
N GLY A 41 -3.64 -8.91 -4.45
CA GLY A 41 -3.73 -8.45 -3.06
C GLY A 41 -2.36 -8.26 -2.41
N MET A 42 -1.43 -9.20 -2.62
CA MET A 42 -0.06 -9.10 -2.12
C MET A 42 0.71 -7.91 -2.72
N SER A 43 0.51 -7.63 -4.02
CA SER A 43 1.08 -6.47 -4.68
C SER A 43 0.54 -5.16 -4.11
N LEU A 44 -0.78 -5.07 -3.91
CA LEU A 44 -1.44 -3.91 -3.32
C LEU A 44 -0.97 -3.65 -1.88
N ILE A 45 -0.88 -4.68 -1.05
CA ILE A 45 -0.36 -4.58 0.33
C ILE A 45 1.07 -4.02 0.32
N LYS A 46 1.91 -4.48 -0.60
CA LYS A 46 3.28 -3.97 -0.73
C LYS A 46 3.30 -2.49 -1.08
N SER A 47 2.49 -2.07 -2.05
CA SER A 47 2.36 -0.66 -2.44
C SER A 47 1.87 0.22 -1.28
N CYS A 48 0.81 -0.20 -0.58
CA CYS A 48 0.28 0.51 0.58
C CYS A 48 1.35 0.67 1.68
N ARG A 49 2.11 -0.39 1.97
CA ARG A 49 3.21 -0.33 2.95
C ARG A 49 4.28 0.67 2.56
N GLN A 50 4.69 0.69 1.29
CA GLN A 50 5.71 1.63 0.80
C GLN A 50 5.23 3.08 0.89
N GLU A 51 3.96 3.34 0.61
CA GLU A 51 3.40 4.69 0.70
C GLU A 51 3.29 5.16 2.16
N LEU A 52 2.86 4.28 3.07
CA LEU A 52 2.85 4.54 4.51
C LEU A 52 4.26 4.80 5.06
N GLU A 53 5.25 3.99 4.66
CA GLU A 53 6.65 4.19 5.05
C GLU A 53 7.17 5.54 4.56
N SER A 54 6.87 5.92 3.32
CA SER A 54 7.24 7.23 2.78
C SER A 54 6.57 8.38 3.54
N ALA A 55 5.29 8.24 3.88
CA ALA A 55 4.56 9.22 4.67
C ALA A 55 5.16 9.35 6.08
N GLU A 56 5.48 8.25 6.74
CA GLU A 56 6.12 8.23 8.06
C GLU A 56 7.49 8.91 8.03
N GLN A 57 8.31 8.64 7.01
CA GLN A 57 9.61 9.31 6.83
C GLN A 57 9.44 10.82 6.66
N LYS A 58 8.48 11.27 5.84
CA LYS A 58 8.20 12.71 5.66
C LYS A 58 7.76 13.36 6.97
N VAL A 59 6.89 12.70 7.74
CA VAL A 59 6.46 13.20 9.06
C VAL A 59 7.65 13.30 10.01
N LYS A 60 8.51 12.28 10.06
CA LYS A 60 9.75 12.29 10.86
C LYS A 60 10.68 13.44 10.46
N GLU A 61 10.84 13.72 9.17
CA GLU A 61 11.65 14.85 8.67
C GLU A 61 11.04 16.20 9.05
N LEU A 62 9.72 16.36 8.92
CA LEU A 62 9.03 17.59 9.31
C LEU A 62 9.14 17.86 10.81
N ILE A 63 8.97 16.83 11.64
CA ILE A 63 9.17 16.93 13.10
C ILE A 63 10.63 17.28 13.41
N LYS A 64 11.60 16.61 12.77
CA LYS A 64 13.04 16.90 12.92
C LYS A 64 13.39 18.36 12.58
N ASN A 65 12.72 18.93 11.59
CA ASN A 65 12.96 20.31 11.15
C ASN A 65 12.23 21.34 12.03
N SER A 66 11.14 20.95 12.69
CA SER A 66 10.33 21.83 13.55
C SER A 66 10.80 21.86 15.00
N GLU A 67 11.34 20.75 15.52
CA GLU A 67 11.90 20.66 16.86
C GLU A 67 13.31 20.07 16.78
N GLY A 68 14.32 20.88 17.10
CA GLY A 68 15.72 20.43 17.13
C GLY A 68 15.94 19.34 18.17
N GLY A 69 15.88 18.07 17.74
CA GLY A 69 16.13 16.86 18.53
C GLY A 69 14.91 15.93 18.53
N TYR A 70 14.98 14.66 18.10
CA TYR A 70 15.85 13.64 18.69
C TYR A 70 16.23 12.52 17.69
N SER A 71 17.40 11.91 17.96
CA SER A 71 17.90 10.68 17.35
C SER A 71 16.99 9.48 17.62
N LEU A 72 16.63 8.75 16.58
CA LEU A 72 16.52 7.29 16.65
C LEU A 72 17.27 6.69 15.45
N LYS A 73 18.54 6.37 15.71
CA LYS A 73 19.29 5.40 14.93
C LYS A 73 18.75 4.02 15.29
N ASP A 74 17.82 3.50 14.51
CA ASP A 74 17.56 2.06 14.50
C ASP A 74 17.49 1.59 13.05
N LYS A 75 18.65 1.65 12.39
CA LYS A 75 19.01 0.70 11.34
C LYS A 75 19.75 -0.44 12.02
N LYS A 76 19.10 -1.60 12.11
CA LYS A 76 19.79 -2.88 12.14
C LYS A 76 19.23 -3.75 11.04
#